data_AF-A0A0Z8MYK2-F1
#
_entry.id   AF-A0A0Z8MYK2-F1
#
_cell.length_a   1.000
_cell.length_b   1.000
_cell.length_c   1.000
_cell.angle_alpha   90.00
_cell.angle_beta   90.00
_cell.angle_gamma   90.00
#
_symmetry.space_group_name_H-M   'P 1'
#
loop_
_entity.id
_entity.type
_entity.pdbx_description
1 polymer ?
#
loop_
_entity_poly.entity_id
_entity_poly.type
_entity_poly.pdbx_seq_one_letter_code
_entity_poly.pdbx_strand_id
1 'polypeptide(L)'
;MNKQQKHLNAISSLQGKLTKENKAYMRKLHAYLILASAFHEQEERATELLLSIYQDVLDAQADGQSAEDFLGKDSKQMVDELLSDLPPIRWYYGLRLTGIISLVYISWFFLGLFGVTGEMVLEWRGLLCDLLLALILPSSAFFILKNLVYERSKIRSYLLMGTWGLSFVGLIVLRFWISRQFYESLPLPLWASLLIILGIAAGLFYYRSKSAIVDTLIPGYVLTVLSGFSQLLAGQFGYGPQDWTGWLPLLFMVLALFSTLIGTFFLLKKENMGQKYNQATL
;
A
#
# COMPACT_ATOMS: atom_id res chain seq x y z
N MET A 1 14.01 3.26 18.25
CA MET A 1 14.20 3.39 16.79
C MET A 1 14.33 1.98 16.24
N ASN A 2 13.54 1.56 15.24
CA ASN A 2 13.71 0.21 14.67
C ASN A 2 15.05 0.13 13.90
N LYS A 3 15.72 -1.03 13.93
CA LYS A 3 17.03 -1.27 13.31
C LYS A 3 17.01 -0.96 11.80
N GLN A 4 15.96 -1.38 11.10
CA GLN A 4 15.70 -1.10 9.69
C GLN A 4 15.74 0.39 9.35
N GLN A 5 15.11 1.25 10.17
CA GLN A 5 15.06 2.69 9.93
C GLN A 5 16.46 3.33 9.97
N LYS A 6 17.33 2.85 10.86
CA LYS A 6 18.71 3.33 10.95
C LYS A 6 19.47 3.02 9.65
N HIS A 7 19.28 1.82 9.09
CA HIS A 7 19.91 1.42 7.84
C HIS A 7 19.38 2.20 6.63
N LEU A 8 18.07 2.45 6.54
CA LEU A 8 17.48 3.28 5.48
C LEU A 8 18.02 4.72 5.48
N ASN A 9 18.14 5.32 6.67
CA ASN A 9 18.70 6.67 6.81
C ASN A 9 20.18 6.71 6.38
N ALA A 10 20.96 5.68 6.76
CA ALA A 10 22.34 5.56 6.32
C ALA A 10 22.42 5.46 4.78
N ILE A 11 21.63 4.59 4.15
CA ILE A 11 21.57 4.46 2.68
C ILE A 11 21.27 5.81 2.01
N SER A 12 20.29 6.56 2.52
CA SER A 12 19.94 7.88 1.96
C SER A 12 21.11 8.87 2.01
N SER A 13 21.89 8.86 3.09
CA SER A 13 23.10 9.69 3.20
C SER A 13 24.21 9.25 2.24
N LEU A 14 24.38 7.93 2.03
CA LEU A 14 25.39 7.37 1.12
C LEU A 14 25.02 7.63 -0.35
N GLN A 15 23.73 7.60 -0.70
CA GLN A 15 23.22 7.96 -2.03
C GLN A 15 23.62 9.37 -2.48
N GLY A 16 23.83 10.29 -1.54
CA GLY A 16 24.29 11.65 -1.82
C GLY A 16 25.75 11.73 -2.26
N LYS A 17 26.57 10.74 -1.90
CA LYS A 17 28.02 10.71 -2.14
C LYS A 17 28.43 9.97 -3.42
N LEU A 18 27.50 9.28 -4.06
CA LEU A 18 27.76 8.55 -5.30
C LEU A 18 27.89 9.47 -6.50
N THR A 19 28.77 9.10 -7.44
CA THR A 19 28.83 9.71 -8.78
C THR A 19 27.52 9.47 -9.54
N LYS A 20 27.29 10.27 -10.60
CA LYS A 20 26.05 10.19 -11.39
C LYS A 20 25.83 8.80 -12.01
N GLU A 21 26.91 8.16 -12.43
CA GLU A 21 26.92 6.82 -13.03
C GLU A 21 26.58 5.75 -12.00
N ASN A 22 27.34 5.68 -10.90
CA ASN A 22 27.11 4.74 -9.81
C ASN A 22 25.71 4.91 -9.20
N LYS A 23 25.21 6.14 -9.11
CA LYS A 23 23.86 6.44 -8.63
C LYS A 23 22.77 5.87 -9.55
N ALA A 24 22.98 5.85 -10.86
CA ALA A 24 22.02 5.30 -11.81
C ALA A 24 21.95 3.76 -11.70
N TYR A 25 23.11 3.11 -11.57
CA TYR A 25 23.21 1.67 -11.33
C TYR A 25 22.56 1.28 -10.00
N MET A 26 22.99 1.93 -8.91
CA MET A 26 22.50 1.66 -7.55
C MET A 26 21.01 1.93 -7.39
N ARG A 27 20.42 2.84 -8.16
CA ARG A 27 18.96 3.06 -8.16
C ARG A 27 18.20 1.87 -8.70
N LYS A 28 18.67 1.23 -9.78
CA LYS A 28 18.04 0.04 -10.36
C LYS A 28 18.16 -1.15 -9.41
N LEU A 29 19.37 -1.36 -8.87
CA LEU A 29 19.67 -2.40 -7.88
C LEU A 29 18.78 -2.24 -6.63
N HIS A 30 18.77 -1.05 -6.03
CA HIS A 30 17.92 -0.73 -4.88
C HIS A 30 16.45 -1.01 -5.18
N ALA A 31 15.91 -0.47 -6.28
CA ALA A 31 14.49 -0.62 -6.60
C ALA A 31 14.09 -2.10 -6.73
N TYR A 32 14.90 -2.92 -7.39
CA TYR A 32 14.58 -4.34 -7.53
C TYR A 32 14.78 -5.12 -6.24
N LEU A 33 15.86 -4.89 -5.50
CA LEU A 33 16.09 -5.58 -4.24
C LEU A 33 15.00 -5.26 -3.21
N ILE A 34 14.56 -4.01 -3.12
CA ILE A 34 13.44 -3.61 -2.27
C ILE A 34 12.14 -4.24 -2.75
N LEU A 35 11.82 -4.14 -4.05
CA LEU A 35 10.61 -4.72 -4.61
C LEU A 35 10.58 -6.23 -4.38
N ALA A 36 11.70 -6.93 -4.63
CA ALA A 36 11.85 -8.34 -4.35
C ALA A 36 11.69 -8.63 -2.86
N SER A 37 12.38 -7.91 -1.96
CA SER A 37 12.34 -8.14 -0.52
C SER A 37 10.98 -7.86 0.14
N ALA A 38 10.22 -6.90 -0.39
CA ALA A 38 8.85 -6.61 0.04
C ALA A 38 7.92 -7.81 -0.18
N PHE A 39 8.19 -8.63 -1.21
CA PHE A 39 7.48 -9.90 -1.40
C PHE A 39 7.85 -10.98 -0.37
N HIS A 40 8.87 -10.79 0.46
CA HIS A 40 9.42 -11.83 1.34
C HIS A 40 9.35 -11.48 2.84
N GLU A 41 8.87 -10.29 3.20
CA GLU A 41 9.02 -9.72 4.56
C GLU A 41 10.47 -9.72 5.06
N GLN A 42 11.42 -9.69 4.13
CA GLN A 42 12.84 -9.62 4.41
C GLN A 42 13.36 -8.20 4.22
N GLU A 43 12.46 -7.20 4.32
CA GLU A 43 12.83 -5.80 4.14
C GLU A 43 13.99 -5.42 5.06
N GLU A 44 14.04 -5.91 6.29
CA GLU A 44 15.16 -5.65 7.21
C GLU A 44 16.49 -6.21 6.67
N ARG A 45 16.52 -7.50 6.26
CA ARG A 45 17.73 -8.13 5.71
C ARG A 45 18.15 -7.53 4.38
N ALA A 46 17.19 -7.25 3.52
CA ALA A 46 17.45 -6.60 2.24
C ALA A 46 17.97 -5.19 2.43
N THR A 47 17.46 -4.45 3.43
CA THR A 47 17.99 -3.12 3.79
C THR A 47 19.41 -3.22 4.34
N GLU A 48 19.70 -4.23 5.17
CA GLU A 48 21.06 -4.48 5.68
C GLU A 48 22.05 -4.79 4.55
N LEU A 49 21.67 -5.72 3.65
CA LEU A 49 22.46 -6.07 2.47
C LEU A 49 22.63 -4.89 1.52
N LEU A 50 21.57 -4.12 1.33
CA LEU A 50 21.63 -2.92 0.50
C LEU A 50 22.60 -1.90 1.09
N LEU A 51 22.59 -1.72 2.43
CA LEU A 51 23.52 -0.82 3.10
C LEU A 51 24.97 -1.25 2.89
N SER A 52 25.28 -2.54 3.03
CA SER A 52 26.66 -3.02 2.79
C SER A 52 27.08 -2.78 1.35
N ILE A 53 26.21 -3.06 0.37
CA ILE A 53 26.51 -2.79 -1.06
C ILE A 53 26.75 -1.29 -1.30
N TYR A 54 25.98 -0.39 -0.67
CA TYR A 54 26.23 1.05 -0.79
C TYR A 54 27.60 1.47 -0.21
N GLN A 55 28.06 0.80 0.84
CA GLN A 55 29.38 1.04 1.44
C GLN A 55 30.48 0.52 0.50
N ASP A 56 30.37 -0.73 0.06
CA ASP A 56 31.35 -1.36 -0.84
C ASP A 56 31.51 -0.59 -2.15
N VAL A 57 30.40 -0.08 -2.73
CA VAL A 57 30.44 0.75 -3.94
C VAL A 57 31.09 2.11 -3.70
N LEU A 58 30.95 2.69 -2.51
CA LEU A 58 31.63 3.95 -2.19
C LEU A 58 33.13 3.77 -2.01
N ASP A 59 33.55 2.64 -1.44
CA ASP A 59 34.96 2.29 -1.30
C ASP A 59 35.58 2.03 -2.69
N ALA A 60 34.91 1.23 -3.53
CA ALA A 60 35.33 1.02 -4.92
C ALA A 60 35.38 2.33 -5.73
N GLN A 61 34.43 3.24 -5.49
CA GLN A 61 34.44 4.57 -6.11
C GLN A 61 35.64 5.42 -5.65
N ALA A 62 36.07 5.29 -4.39
CA ALA A 62 37.26 5.97 -3.88
C ALA A 62 38.54 5.46 -4.54
N ASP A 63 38.56 4.17 -4.89
CA ASP A 63 39.63 3.52 -5.67
C ASP A 63 39.53 3.78 -7.19
N GLY A 64 38.55 4.60 -7.62
CA GLY A 64 38.36 4.99 -9.02
C GLY A 64 37.61 3.97 -9.88
N GLN A 65 37.03 2.93 -9.27
CA GLN A 65 36.26 1.89 -9.95
C GLN A 65 34.76 2.27 -10.03
N SER A 66 34.12 1.94 -11.16
CA SER A 66 32.67 2.14 -11.31
C SER A 66 31.88 1.01 -10.62
N ALA A 67 30.62 1.27 -10.27
CA ALA A 67 29.72 0.25 -9.70
C ALA A 67 29.46 -0.89 -10.70
N GLU A 68 29.45 -0.61 -12.01
CA GLU A 68 29.29 -1.63 -13.05
C GLU A 68 30.52 -2.53 -13.17
N ASP A 69 31.72 -1.99 -12.93
CA ASP A 69 32.96 -2.77 -12.94
C ASP A 69 33.14 -3.60 -11.66
N PHE A 70 32.63 -3.10 -10.53
CA PHE A 70 32.72 -3.79 -9.23
C PHE A 70 31.62 -4.85 -9.05
N LEU A 71 30.35 -4.50 -9.32
CA LEU A 71 29.18 -5.38 -9.12
C LEU A 71 28.75 -6.12 -10.40
N GLY A 72 29.40 -5.84 -11.53
CA GLY A 72 29.03 -6.38 -12.83
C GLY A 72 27.99 -5.54 -13.56
N LYS A 73 27.99 -5.66 -14.90
CA LYS A 73 27.21 -4.81 -15.82
C LYS A 73 25.69 -4.99 -15.71
N ASP A 74 25.21 -6.11 -15.19
CA ASP A 74 23.78 -6.37 -15.03
C ASP A 74 23.36 -6.39 -13.56
N SER A 75 22.82 -5.25 -13.10
CA SER A 75 22.27 -5.11 -11.75
C SER A 75 21.16 -6.12 -11.44
N LYS A 76 20.48 -6.67 -12.47
CA LYS A 76 19.46 -7.70 -12.28
C LYS A 76 20.07 -9.01 -11.84
N GLN A 77 21.09 -9.45 -12.58
CA GLN A 77 21.76 -10.70 -12.31
C GLN A 77 22.37 -10.68 -10.92
N MET A 78 23.03 -9.58 -10.55
CA MET A 78 23.58 -9.38 -9.20
C MET A 78 22.51 -9.56 -8.12
N VAL A 79 21.34 -8.93 -8.27
CA VAL A 79 20.27 -9.07 -7.28
C VAL A 79 19.63 -10.45 -7.31
N ASP A 80 19.44 -11.06 -8.47
CA ASP A 80 18.92 -12.42 -8.57
C ASP A 80 19.85 -13.43 -7.87
N GLU A 81 21.17 -13.25 -7.99
CA GLU A 81 22.19 -14.04 -7.28
C GLU A 81 22.16 -13.78 -5.77
N LEU A 82 22.12 -12.50 -5.35
CA LEU A 82 21.94 -12.15 -3.94
C LEU A 82 20.67 -12.76 -3.35
N LEU A 83 19.55 -12.73 -4.08
CA LEU A 83 18.28 -13.31 -3.65
C LEU A 83 18.30 -14.85 -3.63
N SER A 84 19.16 -15.49 -4.43
CA SER A 84 19.30 -16.94 -4.44
C SER A 84 19.94 -17.49 -3.16
N ASP A 85 20.76 -16.67 -2.50
CA ASP A 85 21.33 -16.96 -1.18
C ASP A 85 20.35 -16.70 -0.02
N LEU A 86 19.24 -16.01 -0.28
CA LEU A 86 18.17 -15.82 0.70
C LEU A 86 17.21 -17.04 0.68
N PRO A 87 16.59 -17.40 1.82
CA PRO A 87 15.73 -18.58 1.91
C PRO A 87 14.56 -18.50 0.90
N PRO A 88 14.14 -19.65 0.34
CA PRO A 88 13.35 -19.71 -0.89
C PRO A 88 12.00 -18.99 -0.80
N ILE A 89 11.64 -18.38 -1.92
CA ILE A 89 10.40 -17.65 -2.20
C ILE A 89 9.18 -18.54 -1.91
N ARG A 90 8.39 -18.21 -0.87
CA ARG A 90 7.13 -18.91 -0.62
C ARG A 90 5.96 -18.09 -1.19
N TRP A 91 5.24 -18.68 -2.14
CA TRP A 91 4.09 -18.08 -2.85
C TRP A 91 3.01 -17.47 -1.94
N TYR A 92 2.90 -17.93 -0.68
CA TYR A 92 1.93 -17.38 0.27
C TYR A 92 2.24 -15.95 0.75
N TYR A 93 3.47 -15.45 0.59
CA TYR A 93 3.80 -14.08 1.01
C TYR A 93 3.19 -13.02 0.09
N GLY A 94 3.19 -13.26 -1.23
CA GLY A 94 2.46 -12.41 -2.18
C GLY A 94 0.96 -12.40 -1.88
N LEU A 95 0.39 -13.55 -1.51
CA LEU A 95 -1.00 -13.65 -1.07
C LEU A 95 -1.28 -12.87 0.22
N ARG A 96 -0.34 -12.81 1.16
CA ARG A 96 -0.50 -12.03 2.38
C ARG A 96 -0.58 -10.52 2.07
N LEU A 97 0.31 -10.01 1.22
CA LEU A 97 0.33 -8.58 0.88
C LEU A 97 -0.87 -8.18 0.01
N THR A 98 -1.21 -8.99 -0.99
CA THR A 98 -2.48 -8.87 -1.73
C THR A 98 -3.66 -8.94 -0.76
N GLY A 99 -3.64 -9.84 0.22
CA GLY A 99 -4.69 -10.02 1.21
C GLY A 99 -4.89 -8.81 2.12
N ILE A 100 -3.82 -8.16 2.58
CA ILE A 100 -3.90 -6.92 3.36
C ILE A 100 -4.52 -5.79 2.52
N ILE A 101 -4.04 -5.60 1.29
CA ILE A 101 -4.57 -4.55 0.40
C ILE A 101 -6.05 -4.81 0.08
N SER A 102 -6.40 -6.08 -0.18
CA SER A 102 -7.77 -6.52 -0.42
C SER A 102 -8.66 -6.26 0.80
N LEU A 103 -8.17 -6.60 2.00
CA LEU A 103 -8.89 -6.37 3.25
C LEU A 103 -9.16 -4.89 3.48
N VAL A 104 -8.17 -4.02 3.26
CA VAL A 104 -8.31 -2.57 3.38
C VAL A 104 -9.38 -2.07 2.40
N TYR A 105 -9.30 -2.46 1.12
CA TYR A 105 -10.26 -2.08 0.10
C TYR A 105 -11.69 -2.51 0.43
N ILE A 106 -11.90 -3.78 0.76
CA ILE A 106 -13.23 -4.33 1.07
C ILE A 106 -13.78 -3.68 2.34
N SER A 107 -12.94 -3.48 3.35
CA SER A 107 -13.36 -2.83 4.59
C SER A 107 -13.79 -1.38 4.33
N TRP A 108 -13.05 -0.65 3.49
CA TRP A 108 -13.41 0.71 3.10
C TRP A 108 -14.74 0.76 2.32
N PHE A 109 -14.98 -0.21 1.43
CA PHE A 109 -16.23 -0.34 0.70
C PHE A 109 -17.44 -0.52 1.63
N PHE A 110 -17.38 -1.49 2.54
CA PHE A 110 -18.49 -1.76 3.48
C PHE A 110 -18.70 -0.61 4.46
N LEU A 111 -17.61 -0.07 5.03
CA LEU A 111 -17.72 1.06 5.96
C LEU A 111 -18.20 2.32 5.25
N GLY A 112 -17.76 2.56 4.01
CA GLY A 112 -18.22 3.70 3.22
C GLY A 112 -19.72 3.63 2.93
N LEU A 113 -20.24 2.46 2.54
CA LEU A 113 -21.68 2.25 2.37
C LEU A 113 -22.43 2.54 3.67
N PHE A 114 -22.02 1.92 4.77
CA PHE A 114 -22.63 2.16 6.08
C PHE A 114 -22.52 3.62 6.52
N GLY A 115 -21.38 4.27 6.25
CA GLY A 115 -21.10 5.66 6.61
C GLY A 115 -22.01 6.67 5.92
N VAL A 116 -22.45 6.37 4.70
CA VAL A 116 -23.29 7.26 3.88
C VAL A 116 -24.77 7.05 4.12
N THR A 117 -25.23 5.79 4.17
CA THR A 117 -26.67 5.48 4.23
C THR A 117 -27.16 5.07 5.62
N GLY A 118 -26.25 4.74 6.55
CA GLY A 118 -26.62 4.13 7.84
C GLY A 118 -27.06 2.67 7.72
N GLU A 119 -27.09 2.12 6.50
CA GLU A 119 -27.51 0.75 6.21
C GLU A 119 -26.44 0.05 5.37
N MET A 120 -26.13 -1.21 5.70
CA MET A 120 -25.29 -2.03 4.83
C MET A 120 -26.17 -2.79 3.85
N VAL A 121 -25.96 -2.54 2.56
CA VAL A 121 -26.63 -3.28 1.50
C VAL A 121 -25.67 -4.34 0.96
N LEU A 122 -26.15 -5.59 0.91
CA LEU A 122 -25.39 -6.71 0.39
C LEU A 122 -25.86 -7.05 -1.03
N GLU A 123 -25.05 -6.68 -2.01
CA GLU A 123 -25.19 -7.12 -3.40
C GLU A 123 -24.25 -8.30 -3.64
N TRP A 124 -24.71 -9.55 -3.48
CA TRP A 124 -23.81 -10.72 -3.47
C TRP A 124 -22.97 -10.85 -4.76
N ARG A 125 -23.54 -10.48 -5.91
CA ARG A 125 -22.85 -10.45 -7.22
C ARG A 125 -21.83 -9.31 -7.31
N GLY A 126 -22.21 -8.14 -6.81
CA GLY A 126 -21.33 -6.97 -6.72
C GLY A 126 -20.14 -7.26 -5.82
N LEU A 127 -20.39 -7.86 -4.65
CA LEU A 127 -19.35 -8.29 -3.71
C LEU A 127 -18.40 -9.32 -4.30
N LEU A 128 -18.90 -10.28 -5.07
CA LEU A 128 -18.03 -11.26 -5.73
C LEU A 128 -17.12 -10.57 -6.76
N CYS A 129 -17.65 -9.60 -7.51
CA CYS A 129 -16.85 -8.77 -8.41
C CYS A 129 -15.84 -7.91 -7.65
N ASP A 130 -16.27 -7.24 -6.58
CA ASP A 130 -15.43 -6.36 -5.76
C ASP A 130 -14.33 -7.16 -5.04
N LEU A 131 -14.60 -8.40 -4.62
CA LEU A 131 -13.61 -9.34 -4.07
C LEU A 131 -12.59 -9.78 -5.13
N LEU A 132 -13.05 -10.13 -6.34
CA LEU A 132 -12.14 -10.47 -7.45
C LEU A 132 -11.27 -9.28 -7.83
N LEU A 133 -11.83 -8.07 -7.88
CA LEU A 133 -11.07 -6.85 -8.12
C LEU A 133 -10.04 -6.61 -7.02
N ALA A 134 -10.44 -6.76 -5.76
CA ALA A 134 -9.57 -6.60 -4.60
C ALA A 134 -8.34 -7.53 -4.68
N LEU A 135 -8.50 -8.75 -5.20
CA LEU A 135 -7.41 -9.72 -5.35
C LEU A 135 -6.58 -9.54 -6.63
N ILE A 136 -7.25 -9.32 -7.77
CA ILE A 136 -6.60 -9.24 -9.09
C ILE A 136 -5.79 -7.96 -9.24
N LEU A 137 -6.29 -6.83 -8.75
CA LEU A 137 -5.64 -5.54 -8.97
C LEU A 137 -4.28 -5.42 -8.29
N PRO A 138 -4.12 -5.74 -6.99
CA PRO A 138 -2.81 -5.72 -6.37
C PRO A 138 -1.89 -6.75 -7.04
N SER A 139 -2.37 -7.98 -7.26
CA SER A 139 -1.57 -9.05 -7.85
C SER A 139 -1.04 -8.70 -9.25
N SER A 140 -1.88 -8.10 -10.10
CA SER A 140 -1.48 -7.64 -11.44
C SER A 140 -0.54 -6.44 -11.39
N ALA A 141 -0.79 -5.47 -10.50
CA ALA A 141 0.11 -4.33 -10.27
C ALA A 141 1.52 -4.82 -9.88
N PHE A 142 1.60 -5.79 -8.97
CA PHE A 142 2.87 -6.40 -8.54
C PHE A 142 3.59 -7.11 -9.68
N PHE A 143 2.88 -7.90 -10.48
CA PHE A 143 3.45 -8.58 -11.64
C PHE A 143 4.05 -7.58 -12.65
N ILE A 144 3.34 -6.48 -12.87
CA ILE A 144 3.74 -5.43 -13.82
C ILE A 144 4.92 -4.64 -13.28
N LEU A 145 4.90 -4.23 -12.01
CA LEU A 145 6.01 -3.54 -11.34
C LEU A 145 7.32 -4.33 -11.46
N LYS A 146 7.28 -5.66 -11.23
CA LYS A 146 8.45 -6.54 -11.39
C LYS A 146 9.05 -6.45 -12.80
N ASN A 147 8.19 -6.45 -13.82
CA ASN A 147 8.65 -6.40 -15.21
C ASN A 147 9.12 -5.00 -15.61
N LEU A 148 8.54 -3.94 -15.05
CA LEU A 148 8.91 -2.56 -15.36
C LEU A 148 10.29 -2.14 -14.88
N VAL A 149 10.75 -2.66 -13.73
CA VAL A 149 12.04 -2.25 -13.15
C VAL A 149 13.23 -2.53 -14.08
N TYR A 150 13.09 -3.51 -14.99
CA TYR A 150 14.15 -3.92 -15.91
C TYR A 150 13.89 -3.65 -17.38
N GLU A 151 12.72 -3.13 -17.73
CA GLU A 151 12.42 -2.81 -19.12
C GLU A 151 13.28 -1.62 -19.56
N ARG A 152 14.35 -1.88 -20.35
CA ARG A 152 15.25 -0.82 -20.85
C ARG A 152 14.54 0.14 -21.81
N SER A 153 13.45 -0.30 -22.45
CA SER A 153 12.68 0.51 -23.41
C SER A 153 11.59 1.31 -22.72
N LYS A 154 11.72 2.64 -22.75
CA LYS A 154 10.69 3.57 -22.24
C LYS A 154 9.33 3.33 -22.91
N ILE A 155 9.31 3.06 -24.21
CA ILE A 155 8.07 2.87 -24.99
C ILE A 155 7.32 1.63 -24.50
N ARG A 156 8.02 0.52 -24.28
CA ARG A 156 7.40 -0.73 -23.81
C ARG A 156 6.91 -0.63 -22.38
N SER A 157 7.62 0.11 -21.53
CA SER A 157 7.17 0.45 -20.17
C SER A 157 5.88 1.28 -20.17
N TYR A 158 5.80 2.33 -21.00
CA TYR A 158 4.57 3.12 -21.16
C TYR A 158 3.41 2.30 -21.72
N LEU A 159 3.66 1.41 -22.68
CA LEU A 159 2.63 0.51 -23.21
C LEU A 159 2.10 -0.48 -22.16
N LEU A 160 2.98 -1.06 -21.33
CA LEU A 160 2.58 -1.95 -20.24
C LEU A 160 1.73 -1.21 -19.20
N MET A 161 2.14 -0.01 -18.80
CA MET A 161 1.35 0.86 -17.91
C MET A 161 0.01 1.23 -18.53
N GLY A 162 0.00 1.62 -19.81
CA GLY A 162 -1.20 2.04 -20.53
C GLY A 162 -2.21 0.90 -20.67
N THR A 163 -1.77 -0.29 -21.05
CA THR A 163 -2.63 -1.49 -21.15
C THR A 163 -3.20 -1.85 -19.78
N TRP A 164 -2.39 -1.82 -18.72
CA TRP A 164 -2.88 -2.10 -17.38
C TRP A 164 -3.91 -1.07 -16.88
N GLY A 165 -3.63 0.21 -17.10
CA GLY A 165 -4.58 1.29 -16.79
C GLY A 165 -5.90 1.13 -17.55
N LEU A 166 -5.85 0.77 -18.84
CA LEU A 166 -7.04 0.52 -19.64
C LEU A 166 -7.82 -0.70 -19.14
N SER A 167 -7.13 -1.80 -18.78
CA SER A 167 -7.76 -2.97 -18.17
C SER A 167 -8.41 -2.63 -16.83
N PHE A 168 -7.79 -1.79 -16.01
CA PHE A 168 -8.36 -1.31 -14.75
C PHE A 168 -9.65 -0.52 -14.96
N VAL A 169 -9.65 0.44 -15.89
CA VAL A 169 -10.87 1.19 -16.24
C VAL A 169 -11.95 0.25 -16.79
N GLY A 170 -11.59 -0.67 -17.68
CA GLY A 170 -12.51 -1.66 -18.24
C GLY A 170 -13.17 -2.53 -17.17
N LEU A 171 -12.41 -2.96 -16.16
CA LEU A 171 -12.91 -3.73 -15.02
C LEU A 171 -13.87 -2.94 -14.14
N ILE A 172 -13.61 -1.66 -13.89
CA ILE A 172 -14.53 -0.78 -13.14
C ILE A 172 -15.83 -0.57 -13.92
N VAL A 173 -15.73 -0.30 -15.23
CA VAL A 173 -16.90 -0.12 -16.09
C VAL A 173 -17.73 -1.40 -16.14
N LEU A 174 -17.06 -2.57 -16.24
CA LEU A 174 -17.73 -3.86 -16.21
C LEU A 174 -18.45 -4.09 -14.88
N ARG A 175 -17.82 -3.76 -13.74
CA ARG A 175 -18.44 -3.82 -12.42
C ARG A 175 -19.69 -2.95 -12.35
N PHE A 176 -19.63 -1.73 -12.87
CA PHE A 176 -20.79 -0.82 -12.90
C PHE A 176 -21.89 -1.33 -13.83
N TRP A 177 -21.54 -1.91 -14.98
CA TRP A 177 -22.48 -2.49 -15.93
C TRP A 177 -23.21 -3.71 -15.33
N ILE A 178 -22.49 -4.59 -14.63
CA ILE A 178 -23.07 -5.75 -13.93
C ILE A 178 -24.02 -5.27 -12.81
N SER A 179 -23.60 -4.31 -12.00
CA SER A 179 -24.43 -3.76 -10.91
C SER A 179 -25.70 -3.11 -11.46
N ARG A 180 -25.63 -2.41 -12.59
CA ARG A 180 -26.81 -1.80 -13.23
C ARG A 180 -27.79 -2.82 -13.82
N GLN A 181 -27.30 -3.91 -14.41
CA GLN A 181 -28.16 -4.88 -15.10
C GLN A 181 -28.82 -5.89 -14.14
N PHE A 182 -28.19 -6.17 -13.00
CA PHE A 182 -28.59 -7.22 -12.07
C PHE A 182 -28.63 -6.73 -10.62
N TYR A 183 -29.29 -5.58 -10.40
CA TYR A 183 -29.38 -4.96 -9.08
C TYR A 183 -30.34 -5.74 -8.16
N GLU A 184 -29.78 -6.62 -7.33
CA GLU A 184 -30.48 -7.31 -6.25
C GLU A 184 -29.83 -6.90 -4.92
N SER A 185 -30.37 -5.85 -4.31
CA SER A 185 -29.92 -5.34 -3.01
C SER A 185 -30.65 -6.05 -1.87
N LEU A 186 -29.91 -6.76 -1.01
CA LEU A 186 -30.44 -7.25 0.24
C LEU A 186 -29.99 -6.32 1.38
N PRO A 187 -30.88 -5.50 1.97
CA PRO A 187 -30.52 -4.71 3.15
C PRO A 187 -30.21 -5.67 4.31
N LEU A 188 -29.05 -5.49 4.93
CA LEU A 188 -28.66 -6.30 6.07
C LEU A 188 -29.31 -5.75 7.34
N PRO A 189 -29.79 -6.63 8.23
CA PRO A 189 -30.24 -6.21 9.54
C PRO A 189 -29.05 -5.67 10.35
N LEU A 190 -29.32 -4.72 11.26
CA LEU A 190 -28.29 -4.01 12.03
C LEU A 190 -27.31 -4.94 12.75
N TRP A 191 -27.79 -6.07 13.29
CA TRP A 191 -26.94 -7.03 13.97
C TRP A 191 -25.90 -7.67 13.03
N ALA A 192 -26.26 -7.90 11.75
CA ALA A 192 -25.33 -8.43 10.75
C ALA A 192 -24.30 -7.38 10.35
N SER A 193 -24.70 -6.11 10.21
CA SER A 193 -23.77 -4.99 9.98
C SER A 193 -22.77 -4.83 11.13
N LEU A 194 -23.22 -4.95 12.38
CA LEU A 194 -22.34 -4.90 13.55
C LEU A 194 -21.32 -6.05 13.57
N LEU A 195 -21.72 -7.26 13.19
CA LEU A 195 -20.80 -8.39 13.06
C LEU A 195 -19.72 -8.13 11.99
N ILE A 196 -20.09 -7.53 10.86
CA ILE A 196 -19.13 -7.16 9.81
C ILE A 196 -18.15 -6.10 10.31
N ILE A 197 -18.65 -5.04 10.97
CA ILE A 197 -17.79 -3.99 11.55
C ILE A 197 -16.84 -4.57 12.59
N LEU A 198 -17.33 -5.49 13.44
CA LEU A 198 -16.51 -6.17 14.44
C LEU A 198 -15.45 -7.09 13.80
N GLY A 199 -15.80 -7.78 12.72
CA GLY A 199 -14.85 -8.57 11.93
C GLY A 199 -13.76 -7.72 11.30
N ILE A 200 -14.12 -6.56 10.74
CA ILE A 200 -13.16 -5.58 10.20
C ILE A 200 -12.25 -5.06 11.33
N ALA A 201 -12.82 -4.69 12.47
CA ALA A 201 -12.06 -4.20 13.63
C ALA A 201 -11.07 -5.25 14.15
N ALA A 202 -11.49 -6.52 14.27
CA ALA A 202 -10.64 -7.62 14.68
C ALA A 202 -9.51 -7.88 13.65
N GLY A 203 -9.83 -7.84 12.35
CA GLY A 203 -8.84 -7.96 11.28
C GLY A 203 -7.80 -6.84 11.32
N LEU A 204 -8.24 -5.58 11.45
CA LEU A 204 -7.35 -4.44 11.61
C LEU A 204 -6.51 -4.55 12.88
N PHE A 205 -7.09 -4.97 14.01
CA PHE A 205 -6.35 -5.16 15.25
C PHE A 205 -5.28 -6.25 15.13
N TYR A 206 -5.58 -7.37 14.45
CA TYR A 206 -4.60 -8.41 14.17
C TYR A 206 -3.43 -7.86 13.32
N TYR A 207 -3.73 -7.10 12.27
CA TYR A 207 -2.72 -6.52 11.39
C TYR A 207 -2.01 -5.29 11.96
N ARG A 208 -2.57 -4.65 12.99
CA ARG A 208 -1.96 -3.53 13.71
C ARG A 208 -0.57 -3.88 14.27
N SER A 209 -0.42 -5.11 14.77
CA SER A 209 0.87 -5.60 15.28
C SER A 209 1.93 -5.81 14.19
N LYS A 210 1.51 -5.88 12.92
CA LYS A 210 2.35 -6.27 11.77
C LYS A 210 2.65 -5.10 10.82
N SER A 211 1.88 -4.02 10.88
CA SER A 211 2.02 -2.89 9.95
C SER A 211 1.65 -1.56 10.63
N ALA A 212 2.58 -0.63 10.63
CA ALA A 212 2.36 0.74 11.10
C ALA A 212 1.40 1.54 10.20
N ILE A 213 1.15 1.10 8.97
CA ILE A 213 0.20 1.74 8.04
C ILE A 213 -1.22 1.60 8.60
N VAL A 214 -1.53 0.48 9.25
CA VAL A 214 -2.86 0.24 9.84
C VAL A 214 -3.19 1.30 10.89
N ASP A 215 -2.22 1.73 11.70
CA ASP A 215 -2.41 2.80 12.69
C ASP A 215 -2.85 4.13 12.07
N THR A 216 -2.38 4.43 10.85
CA THR A 216 -2.78 5.67 10.14
C THR A 216 -4.22 5.61 9.62
N LEU A 217 -4.75 4.40 9.39
CA LEU A 217 -6.08 4.18 8.84
C LEU A 217 -7.17 4.12 9.92
N ILE A 218 -6.84 3.64 11.13
CA ILE A 218 -7.79 3.47 12.24
C ILE A 218 -8.65 4.72 12.49
N PRO A 219 -8.09 5.94 12.61
CA PRO A 219 -8.91 7.13 12.85
C PRO A 219 -9.94 7.41 11.76
N GLY A 220 -9.56 7.22 10.49
CA GLY A 220 -10.47 7.39 9.35
C GLY A 220 -11.61 6.37 9.39
N TYR A 221 -11.30 5.11 9.71
CA TYR A 221 -12.30 4.04 9.82
C TYR A 221 -13.29 4.31 10.97
N VAL A 222 -12.79 4.77 12.11
CA VAL A 222 -13.63 5.15 13.26
C VAL A 222 -14.59 6.28 12.88
N LEU A 223 -14.11 7.30 12.17
CA LEU A 223 -14.95 8.43 11.72
C LEU A 223 -16.02 7.97 10.72
N THR A 224 -15.70 7.06 9.80
CA THR A 224 -16.68 6.50 8.86
C THR A 224 -17.74 5.66 9.58
N VAL A 225 -17.36 4.90 10.62
CA VAL A 225 -18.31 4.15 11.45
C VAL A 225 -19.22 5.11 12.23
N LEU A 226 -18.65 6.16 12.83
CA LEU A 226 -19.43 7.20 13.53
C LEU A 226 -20.41 7.90 12.59
N SER A 227 -20.01 8.15 11.34
CA SER A 227 -20.89 8.66 10.29
C SER A 227 -22.11 7.76 10.09
N GLY A 228 -21.91 6.44 9.98
CA GLY A 228 -23.02 5.51 9.74
C GLY A 228 -23.99 5.44 10.93
N PHE A 229 -23.46 5.45 12.16
CA PHE A 229 -24.31 5.56 13.35
C PHE A 229 -25.08 6.88 13.41
N SER A 230 -24.46 7.99 12.96
CA SER A 230 -25.15 9.29 12.91
C SER A 230 -26.33 9.27 11.93
N GLN A 231 -26.21 8.57 10.79
CA GLN A 231 -27.29 8.40 9.82
C GLN A 231 -28.41 7.51 10.37
N LEU A 232 -28.04 6.44 11.07
CA LEU A 232 -29.01 5.54 11.71
C LEU A 232 -29.83 6.29 12.78
N LEU A 233 -29.18 7.12 13.60
CA LEU A 233 -29.87 7.97 14.57
C LEU A 233 -30.74 9.03 13.87
N ALA A 234 -30.22 9.69 12.83
CA ALA A 234 -30.98 10.66 12.05
C ALA A 234 -32.28 10.05 11.49
N GLY A 235 -32.19 8.85 10.91
CA GLY A 235 -33.35 8.10 10.41
C GLY A 235 -34.36 7.74 11.50
N GLN A 236 -33.91 7.38 12.71
CA GLN A 236 -34.82 7.12 13.84
C GLN A 236 -35.57 8.38 14.31
N PHE A 237 -34.95 9.55 14.21
CA PHE A 237 -35.59 10.83 14.51
C PHE A 237 -36.41 11.40 13.35
N GLY A 238 -36.49 10.68 12.22
CA GLY A 238 -37.27 11.08 11.04
C GLY A 238 -36.58 12.08 10.12
N TYR A 239 -35.28 12.33 10.31
CA TYR A 239 -34.49 13.17 9.40
C TYR A 239 -34.08 12.38 8.16
N GLY A 240 -34.32 12.96 6.98
CA GLY A 240 -34.03 12.37 5.68
C GLY A 240 -32.77 12.95 5.01
N PRO A 241 -32.45 12.47 3.80
CA PRO A 241 -31.28 12.90 3.03
C PRO A 241 -31.31 14.38 2.60
N GLN A 242 -32.49 15.01 2.60
CA GLN A 242 -32.68 16.42 2.25
C GLN A 242 -32.47 17.36 3.43
N ASP A 243 -32.38 16.82 4.65
CA ASP A 243 -32.15 17.61 5.86
C ASP A 243 -30.66 17.89 6.09
N TRP A 244 -30.36 18.69 7.11
CA TRP A 244 -28.99 18.98 7.53
C TRP A 244 -28.16 17.70 7.79
N THR A 245 -28.82 16.61 8.15
CA THR A 245 -28.21 15.29 8.38
C THR A 245 -27.67 14.64 7.11
N GLY A 246 -28.17 14.99 5.92
CA GLY A 246 -27.65 14.50 4.64
C GLY A 246 -26.22 14.96 4.34
N TRP A 247 -25.77 16.05 4.97
CA TRP A 247 -24.40 16.57 4.84
C TRP A 247 -23.40 15.97 5.84
N LEU A 248 -23.90 15.32 6.90
CA LEU A 248 -23.05 14.70 7.92
C LEU A 248 -22.04 13.70 7.35
N PRO A 249 -22.40 12.80 6.41
CA PRO A 249 -21.44 11.84 5.87
C PRO A 249 -20.31 12.50 5.12
N LEU A 250 -20.60 13.60 4.41
CA LEU A 250 -19.60 14.36 3.70
C LEU A 250 -18.61 15.01 4.67
N LEU A 251 -19.11 15.58 5.78
CA LEU A 251 -18.28 16.16 6.83
C LEU A 251 -17.37 15.10 7.47
N PHE A 252 -17.92 13.94 7.85
CA PHE A 252 -17.14 12.84 8.42
C PHE A 252 -16.11 12.28 7.43
N MET A 253 -16.45 12.18 6.15
CA MET A 253 -15.52 11.71 5.11
C MET A 253 -14.35 12.69 4.92
N VAL A 254 -14.63 14.00 4.94
CA VAL A 254 -13.58 15.03 4.91
C VAL A 254 -12.68 14.95 6.15
N LEU A 255 -13.27 14.82 7.35
CA LEU A 255 -12.50 14.62 8.58
C LEU A 255 -11.68 13.32 8.55
N ALA A 256 -12.23 12.24 8.02
CA ALA A 256 -11.54 10.96 7.86
C ALA A 256 -10.33 11.10 6.95
N LEU A 257 -10.48 11.80 5.81
CA LEU A 257 -9.37 12.11 4.90
C LEU A 257 -8.30 12.97 5.57
N PHE A 258 -8.68 14.03 6.30
CA PHE A 258 -7.70 14.84 7.02
C PHE A 258 -7.00 14.04 8.10
N SER A 259 -7.73 13.18 8.83
CA SER A 259 -7.14 12.37 9.88
C SER A 259 -6.15 11.34 9.34
N THR A 260 -6.43 10.70 8.21
CA THR A 260 -5.49 9.78 7.57
C THR A 260 -4.28 10.53 7.04
N LEU A 261 -4.47 11.67 6.37
CA LEU A 261 -3.37 12.52 5.89
C LEU A 261 -2.48 13.03 7.03
N ILE A 262 -3.06 13.48 8.14
CA ILE A 262 -2.31 13.91 9.33
C ILE A 262 -1.57 12.71 9.94
N GLY A 263 -2.21 11.54 10.02
CA GLY A 263 -1.59 10.30 10.49
C GLY A 263 -0.38 9.92 9.63
N THR A 264 -0.53 9.93 8.30
CA THR A 264 0.55 9.68 7.36
C THR A 264 1.64 10.75 7.47
N PHE A 265 1.28 12.03 7.55
CA PHE A 265 2.25 13.12 7.69
C PHE A 265 3.01 13.03 9.02
N PHE A 266 2.36 12.64 10.12
CA PHE A 266 3.02 12.46 11.40
C PHE A 266 3.94 11.25 11.38
N LEU A 267 3.55 10.17 10.70
CA LEU A 267 4.40 9.00 10.47
C LEU A 267 5.65 9.40 9.68
N LEU A 268 5.48 10.10 8.55
CA LEU A 268 6.57 10.62 7.71
C LEU A 268 7.43 11.69 8.43
N LYS A 269 6.83 12.56 9.25
CA LYS A 269 7.55 13.58 10.03
C LYS A 269 8.30 12.97 11.19
N LYS A 270 7.75 11.96 11.86
CA LYS A 270 8.46 11.16 12.87
C LYS A 270 9.65 10.45 12.23
N GLU A 271 9.48 9.98 11.00
CA GLU A 271 10.55 9.43 10.16
C GLU A 271 11.66 10.47 9.88
N ASN A 272 11.28 11.69 9.47
CA ASN A 272 12.20 12.78 9.11
C ASN A 272 12.85 13.51 10.31
N MET A 273 12.15 13.68 11.44
CA MET A 273 12.68 14.35 12.64
C MET A 273 13.70 13.47 13.38
N GLY A 274 13.55 12.14 13.28
CA GLY A 274 14.61 11.21 13.68
C GLY A 274 15.89 11.37 12.85
N GLN A 275 15.81 11.90 11.63
CA GLN A 275 16.98 12.18 10.78
C GLN A 275 17.75 13.44 11.19
N LYS A 276 17.06 14.51 11.62
CA LYS A 276 17.72 15.79 12.00
C LYS A 276 18.44 15.74 13.35
N TYR A 277 17.92 14.99 14.32
CA TYR A 277 18.54 14.90 15.65
C TYR A 277 19.86 14.12 15.62
N ASN A 278 19.98 13.08 14.78
CA ASN A 278 21.19 12.27 14.66
C ASN A 278 22.32 12.91 13.83
N GLN A 279 22.03 13.93 13.02
CA GLN A 279 23.07 14.71 12.32
C GLN A 279 23.73 15.77 13.22
N ALA A 280 23.14 16.10 14.38
CA ALA A 280 23.68 17.08 15.31
C ALA A 280 24.50 16.45 16.45
N THR A 281 24.53 15.11 16.54
CA THR A 281 25.22 14.34 17.59
C THR A 281 26.34 13.44 17.05
N LEU A 282 26.73 13.60 15.79
CA LEU A 282 27.95 13.06 15.17
C LEU A 282 28.79 14.23 14.64
#